data_AF-A0A1F3KW61-F1
#
_entry.id   AF-A0A1F3KW61-F1
#
_cell.length_a   1.000
_cell.length_b   1.000
_cell.length_c   1.000
_cell.angle_alpha   90.00
_cell.angle_beta   90.00
_cell.angle_gamma   90.00
#
_symmetry.space_group_name_H-M   'P 1'
#
loop_
_entity.id
_entity.type
_entity.pdbx_description
1 polymer ?
#
loop_
_entity_poly.entity_id
_entity_poly.type
_entity_poly.pdbx_seq_one_letter_code
_entity_poly.pdbx_strand_id
1 'polypeptide(L)'
;MKNMKSNCFVLFIILTLYLLKVSTCLAQGVAINPTGADPDPSAMLDVKSTTSGMLIPRMTTAQRNNIATACSCTPAEGLLIFNTSSQCFEAYYASGSTWVSVACIGCQLPGSFSASAASSIQQTSFSANWTASTGATSYYLDVSTNSSFSSFVSGYENLNVGNVTTYNVASNLTCNTAYYYRIRATNTCGTSSNTGTINLTTSSCFTCGNPFTDTRDGQSYNTVLIGSQCWMAQNLNYGTYVAIHGGAQVAGEKYCQNLSGVNDASCPMGALYEWATMMNGSASCDGTGVPPNDKCSTPVQGLCPAGWHIPSHYEWTTLEKNAGSNPGAFPYDETTSGWLGTNEGGNIKVTPVCGTLPCWNSPNTGGANTIGFSALPNGQSWTGAFADAGNWGRFWTSFEFDATNAWSRMTGNTITVIYRTGDNKLYGASVRCVKD
;
A
#
# COMPACT_ATOMS: atom_id res chain seq x y z
N MET A 1 109.99 -34.18 -27.60
CA MET A 1 108.63 -34.74 -27.83
C MET A 1 107.97 -35.39 -26.60
N LYS A 2 108.42 -35.13 -25.35
CA LYS A 2 107.83 -35.74 -24.12
C LYS A 2 106.71 -34.91 -23.44
N ASN A 3 106.51 -33.63 -23.78
CA ASN A 3 105.55 -32.75 -23.07
C ASN A 3 104.16 -32.57 -23.74
N MET A 4 103.93 -33.08 -24.95
CA MET A 4 102.63 -32.87 -25.66
C MET A 4 101.57 -33.94 -25.34
N LYS A 5 101.98 -35.14 -24.90
CA LYS A 5 101.05 -36.23 -24.56
C LYS A 5 100.40 -36.07 -23.17
N SER A 6 101.09 -35.43 -22.21
CA SER A 6 100.57 -35.20 -20.86
C SER A 6 99.47 -34.12 -20.84
N ASN A 7 99.65 -33.03 -21.59
CA ASN A 7 98.67 -31.95 -21.64
C ASN A 7 97.39 -32.35 -22.38
N CYS A 8 97.48 -33.21 -23.39
CA CYS A 8 96.31 -33.71 -24.11
C CYS A 8 95.45 -34.64 -23.24
N PHE A 9 96.08 -35.45 -22.38
CA PHE A 9 95.37 -36.34 -21.45
C PHE A 9 94.68 -35.58 -20.31
N VAL A 10 95.33 -34.53 -19.78
CA VAL A 10 94.73 -33.64 -18.77
C VAL A 10 93.57 -32.83 -19.36
N LEU A 11 93.71 -32.34 -20.61
CA LEU A 11 92.62 -31.64 -21.30
C LEU A 11 91.43 -32.57 -21.58
N PHE A 12 91.70 -33.83 -21.94
CA PHE A 12 90.64 -34.84 -22.11
C PHE A 12 89.92 -35.11 -20.77
N ILE A 13 90.65 -35.28 -19.66
CA ILE A 13 90.04 -35.48 -18.33
C ILE A 13 89.22 -34.27 -17.89
N ILE A 14 89.70 -33.03 -18.12
CA ILE A 14 88.95 -31.80 -17.80
C ILE A 14 87.69 -31.68 -18.68
N LEU A 15 87.77 -32.00 -19.97
CA LEU A 15 86.62 -31.98 -20.88
C LEU A 15 85.60 -33.07 -20.52
N THR A 16 86.08 -34.26 -20.10
CA THR A 16 85.20 -35.35 -19.66
C THR A 16 84.54 -35.04 -18.31
N LEU A 17 85.24 -34.41 -17.37
CA LEU A 17 84.68 -33.92 -16.10
C LEU A 17 83.71 -32.75 -16.29
N TYR A 18 83.92 -31.90 -17.30
CA TYR A 18 82.98 -30.82 -17.65
C TYR A 18 81.69 -31.38 -18.30
N LEU A 19 81.80 -32.47 -19.07
CA LEU A 19 80.67 -33.19 -19.66
C LEU A 19 79.91 -34.08 -18.66
N LEU A 20 80.48 -34.35 -17.47
CA LEU A 20 79.86 -35.11 -16.38
C LEU A 20 79.08 -34.25 -15.36
N LYS A 21 78.94 -32.93 -15.59
CA LYS A 21 77.93 -32.13 -14.88
C LYS A 21 76.54 -32.52 -15.37
N VAL A 22 76.00 -33.59 -14.77
CA VAL A 22 74.58 -33.90 -14.84
C VAL A 22 73.84 -32.80 -14.08
N SER A 23 73.44 -31.75 -14.79
CA SER A 23 72.44 -30.82 -14.31
C SER A 23 71.16 -31.62 -14.08
N THR A 24 70.79 -31.85 -12.82
CA THR A 24 69.46 -32.35 -12.50
C THR A 24 68.46 -31.30 -12.96
N CYS A 25 67.93 -31.46 -14.17
CA CYS A 25 66.82 -30.64 -14.65
C CYS A 25 65.57 -31.10 -13.89
N LEU A 26 65.26 -30.44 -12.78
CA LEU A 26 63.92 -30.50 -12.21
C LEU A 26 63.05 -29.66 -13.13
N ALA A 27 62.19 -30.30 -13.93
CA ALA A 27 61.13 -29.59 -14.62
C ALA A 27 60.26 -28.92 -13.54
N GLN A 28 60.27 -27.59 -13.49
CA GLN A 28 59.49 -26.79 -12.55
C GLN A 28 58.37 -26.13 -13.35
N GLY A 29 57.12 -26.43 -12.99
CA GLY A 29 55.94 -25.91 -13.67
C GLY A 29 55.52 -26.71 -14.90
N VAL A 30 54.22 -27.03 -14.98
CA VAL A 30 53.58 -27.59 -16.17
C VAL A 30 52.67 -26.51 -16.76
N ALA A 31 52.93 -26.12 -18.01
CA ALA A 31 52.03 -25.25 -18.74
C ALA A 31 51.16 -26.04 -19.72
N ILE A 32 49.85 -25.82 -19.71
CA ILE A 32 48.89 -26.35 -20.68
C ILE A 32 48.21 -25.16 -21.36
N ASN A 33 48.75 -24.74 -22.50
CA ASN A 33 48.23 -23.61 -23.27
C ASN A 33 48.51 -23.80 -24.77
N PRO A 34 47.72 -23.14 -25.67
CA PRO A 34 47.88 -23.29 -27.11
C PRO A 34 49.07 -22.51 -27.69
N THR A 35 49.72 -21.65 -26.90
CA THR A 35 50.77 -20.74 -27.35
C THR A 35 52.19 -21.23 -27.07
N GLY A 36 52.34 -22.32 -26.30
CA GLY A 36 53.65 -22.81 -25.82
C GLY A 36 54.33 -21.85 -24.84
N ALA A 37 53.57 -20.98 -24.17
CA ALA A 37 54.11 -20.05 -23.19
C ALA A 37 54.60 -20.82 -21.96
N ASP A 38 55.71 -20.36 -21.37
CA ASP A 38 56.21 -20.87 -20.09
C ASP A 38 55.13 -20.74 -19.00
N PRO A 39 55.07 -21.66 -18.03
CA PRO A 39 54.15 -21.53 -16.90
C PRO A 39 54.53 -20.30 -16.07
N ASP A 40 53.54 -19.64 -15.48
CA ASP A 40 53.81 -18.56 -14.52
C ASP A 40 54.79 -19.05 -13.41
N PRO A 41 55.83 -18.27 -13.04
CA PRO A 41 56.81 -18.69 -12.04
C PRO A 41 56.23 -19.05 -10.66
N SER A 42 55.01 -18.60 -10.37
CA SER A 42 54.28 -18.91 -9.13
C SER A 42 53.43 -20.19 -9.20
N ALA A 43 53.29 -20.81 -10.37
CA ALA A 43 52.39 -21.94 -10.59
C ALA A 43 53.14 -23.26 -10.85
N MET A 44 52.74 -24.32 -10.14
CA MET A 44 53.19 -25.67 -10.47
C MET A 44 52.41 -26.26 -11.67
N LEU A 45 51.16 -25.83 -11.86
CA LEU A 45 50.33 -26.13 -13.03
C LEU A 45 49.64 -24.85 -13.49
N ASP A 46 49.94 -24.41 -14.71
CA ASP A 46 49.34 -23.24 -15.35
C ASP A 46 48.52 -23.71 -16.57
N VAL A 47 47.21 -23.49 -16.54
CA VAL A 47 46.29 -23.86 -17.62
C VAL A 47 45.65 -22.60 -18.19
N LYS A 48 45.92 -22.33 -19.47
CA LYS A 48 45.37 -21.16 -20.18
C LYS A 48 44.65 -21.60 -21.44
N SER A 49 43.34 -21.37 -21.47
CA SER A 49 42.50 -21.60 -22.64
C SER A 49 41.35 -20.59 -22.66
N THR A 50 40.95 -20.18 -23.86
CA THR A 50 39.76 -19.35 -24.10
C THR A 50 38.56 -20.17 -24.57
N THR A 51 38.75 -21.46 -24.87
CA THR A 51 37.75 -22.35 -25.48
C THR A 51 37.53 -23.65 -24.70
N SER A 52 38.30 -23.92 -23.64
CA SER A 52 38.23 -25.16 -22.85
C SER A 52 38.48 -24.87 -21.36
N GLY A 53 37.95 -25.73 -20.50
CA GLY A 53 38.13 -25.66 -19.04
C GLY A 53 38.90 -26.85 -18.46
N MET A 54 38.99 -26.90 -17.14
CA MET A 54 39.63 -27.99 -16.39
C MET A 54 38.58 -28.86 -15.71
N LEU A 55 38.56 -30.17 -15.98
CA LEU A 55 37.84 -31.13 -15.16
C LEU A 55 38.75 -31.59 -14.02
N ILE A 56 38.42 -31.17 -12.80
CA ILE A 56 38.99 -31.75 -11.58
C ILE A 56 38.42 -33.15 -11.33
N PRO A 57 39.02 -33.98 -10.46
CA PRO A 57 38.50 -35.31 -10.16
C PRO A 57 37.01 -35.28 -9.77
N ARG A 58 36.21 -36.06 -10.51
CA ARG A 58 34.75 -36.14 -10.33
C ARG A 58 34.40 -37.48 -9.70
N MET A 59 33.66 -37.46 -8.60
CA MET A 59 33.35 -38.69 -7.86
C MET A 59 32.10 -38.54 -7.02
N THR A 60 31.47 -39.65 -6.68
CA THR A 60 30.33 -39.68 -5.73
C THR A 60 30.80 -39.42 -4.30
N THR A 61 29.86 -39.12 -3.40
CA THR A 61 30.16 -38.96 -1.95
C THR A 61 30.82 -40.22 -1.36
N ALA A 62 30.37 -41.41 -1.77
CA ALA A 62 30.96 -42.67 -1.32
C ALA A 62 32.41 -42.84 -1.79
N GLN A 63 32.69 -42.54 -3.06
CA GLN A 63 34.04 -42.60 -3.61
C GLN A 63 34.98 -41.57 -2.97
N ARG A 64 34.49 -40.34 -2.72
CA ARG A 64 35.23 -39.30 -1.99
C ARG A 64 35.61 -39.74 -0.58
N ASN A 65 34.65 -40.30 0.17
CA ASN A 65 34.91 -40.80 1.53
C ASN A 65 35.95 -41.93 1.55
N ASN A 66 36.07 -42.69 0.45
CA ASN A 66 37.06 -43.75 0.33
C ASN A 66 38.48 -43.25 0.01
N ILE A 67 38.71 -41.97 -0.31
CA ILE A 67 40.05 -41.44 -0.65
C ILE A 67 41.05 -41.75 0.48
N ALA A 68 40.69 -41.47 1.72
CA ALA A 68 41.58 -41.65 2.87
C ALA A 68 42.01 -43.13 3.04
N THR A 69 41.04 -44.04 2.91
CA THR A 69 41.27 -45.48 2.94
C THR A 69 42.07 -45.98 1.74
N ALA A 70 41.83 -45.44 0.54
CA ALA A 70 42.50 -45.89 -0.69
C ALA A 70 43.98 -45.53 -0.70
N CYS A 71 44.36 -44.35 -0.21
CA CYS A 71 45.76 -43.94 -0.11
C CYS A 71 46.45 -44.40 1.19
N SER A 72 45.70 -44.96 2.15
CA SER A 72 46.19 -45.18 3.53
C SER A 72 46.79 -43.91 4.14
N CYS A 73 46.13 -42.77 3.90
CA CYS A 73 46.63 -41.45 4.23
C CYS A 73 45.46 -40.52 4.63
N THR A 74 45.76 -39.38 5.27
CA THR A 74 44.80 -38.29 5.37
C THR A 74 44.81 -37.50 4.06
N PRO A 75 43.65 -37.19 3.45
CA PRO A 75 43.62 -36.31 2.28
C PRO A 75 44.34 -34.99 2.57
N ALA A 76 45.01 -34.44 1.57
CA ALA A 76 45.76 -33.20 1.73
C ALA A 76 44.83 -32.01 2.01
N GLU A 77 45.28 -31.04 2.81
CA GLU A 77 44.60 -29.76 2.97
C GLU A 77 44.36 -29.11 1.59
N GLY A 78 43.13 -28.67 1.34
CA GLY A 78 42.74 -28.06 0.07
C GLY A 78 42.58 -29.05 -1.09
N LEU A 79 42.60 -30.38 -0.86
CA LEU A 79 42.34 -31.36 -1.93
C LEU A 79 40.96 -31.11 -2.53
N LEU A 80 40.91 -30.75 -3.82
CA LEU A 80 39.72 -30.30 -4.50
C LEU A 80 39.12 -31.40 -5.40
N ILE A 81 37.81 -31.64 -5.24
CA ILE A 81 37.04 -32.59 -6.06
C ILE A 81 35.70 -31.97 -6.45
N PHE A 82 35.09 -32.52 -7.51
CA PHE A 82 33.69 -32.28 -7.81
C PHE A 82 32.86 -33.50 -7.40
N ASN A 83 32.05 -33.34 -6.36
CA ASN A 83 31.18 -34.39 -5.84
C ASN A 83 29.92 -34.47 -6.71
N THR A 84 29.81 -35.54 -7.50
CA THR A 84 28.69 -35.72 -8.44
C THR A 84 27.37 -36.07 -7.74
N SER A 85 27.41 -36.55 -6.50
CA SER A 85 26.19 -36.84 -5.72
C SER A 85 25.55 -35.57 -5.16
N SER A 86 26.37 -34.63 -4.67
CA SER A 86 25.91 -33.33 -4.13
C SER A 86 25.89 -32.22 -5.19
N GLN A 87 26.52 -32.47 -6.34
CA GLN A 87 26.80 -31.47 -7.38
C GLN A 87 27.61 -30.27 -6.85
N CYS A 88 28.55 -30.52 -5.93
CA CYS A 88 29.37 -29.48 -5.30
C CYS A 88 30.85 -29.65 -5.60
N PHE A 89 31.54 -28.52 -5.77
CA PHE A 89 32.98 -28.43 -5.56
C PHE A 89 33.24 -28.54 -4.06
N GLU A 90 34.10 -29.47 -3.68
CA GLU A 90 34.43 -29.74 -2.28
C GLU A 90 35.94 -29.74 -2.09
N ALA A 91 36.39 -29.13 -0.99
CA ALA A 91 37.77 -29.13 -0.57
C ALA A 91 37.91 -29.86 0.78
N TYR A 92 39.00 -30.59 0.96
CA TYR A 92 39.29 -31.22 2.25
C TYR A 92 39.94 -30.22 3.22
N TYR A 93 39.36 -30.08 4.41
CA TYR A 93 39.88 -29.28 5.51
C TYR A 93 40.50 -30.22 6.54
N ALA A 94 41.82 -30.30 6.56
CA ALA A 94 42.59 -31.29 7.31
C ALA A 94 42.47 -31.09 8.82
N SER A 95 42.51 -29.85 9.31
CA SER A 95 42.39 -29.58 10.74
C SER A 95 41.02 -29.97 11.32
N GLY A 96 39.96 -29.89 10.51
CA GLY A 96 38.62 -30.39 10.87
C GLY A 96 38.35 -31.84 10.46
N SER A 97 39.28 -32.49 9.75
CA SER A 97 39.10 -33.82 9.15
C SER A 97 37.78 -33.98 8.39
N THR A 98 37.38 -32.94 7.65
CA THR A 98 36.08 -32.88 6.98
C THR A 98 36.19 -32.36 5.55
N TRP A 99 35.25 -32.77 4.70
CA TRP A 99 35.04 -32.15 3.39
C TRP A 99 34.10 -30.95 3.55
N VAL A 100 34.44 -29.85 2.90
CA VAL A 100 33.64 -28.60 2.90
C VAL A 100 33.19 -28.30 1.49
N SER A 101 31.88 -28.05 1.30
CA SER A 101 31.34 -27.57 0.03
C SER A 101 31.72 -26.12 -0.19
N VAL A 102 32.45 -25.85 -1.27
CA VAL A 102 32.89 -24.51 -1.67
C VAL A 102 31.84 -23.83 -2.54
N ALA A 103 31.23 -24.58 -3.48
CA ALA A 103 30.15 -24.10 -4.34
C ALA A 103 29.37 -25.29 -4.93
N CYS A 104 28.05 -25.15 -5.14
CA CYS A 104 27.22 -26.21 -5.71
C CYS A 104 26.51 -25.73 -6.98
N ILE A 105 26.51 -26.54 -8.03
CA ILE A 105 25.85 -26.19 -9.31
C ILE A 105 24.35 -26.52 -9.31
N GLY A 106 23.90 -27.41 -8.41
CA GLY A 106 22.49 -27.83 -8.30
C GLY A 106 21.60 -26.91 -7.47
N CYS A 107 22.17 -25.93 -6.76
CA CYS A 107 21.42 -24.99 -5.94
C CYS A 107 21.69 -23.55 -6.38
N GLN A 108 20.82 -23.01 -7.23
CA GLN A 108 20.93 -21.64 -7.73
C GLN A 108 20.04 -20.71 -6.91
N LEU A 109 20.60 -19.58 -6.49
CA LEU A 109 19.79 -18.48 -5.95
C LEU A 109 18.76 -18.05 -7.00
N PRO A 110 17.64 -17.45 -6.59
CA PRO A 110 16.66 -16.94 -7.53
C PRO A 110 17.27 -16.02 -8.58
N GLY A 111 16.79 -16.13 -9.82
CA GLY A 111 17.32 -15.41 -10.98
C GLY A 111 17.13 -13.90 -10.91
N SER A 112 17.74 -13.18 -11.85
CA SER A 112 17.65 -11.71 -11.92
C SER A 112 16.21 -11.23 -12.09
N PHE A 113 15.87 -10.17 -11.38
CA PHE A 113 14.57 -9.50 -11.43
C PHE A 113 14.73 -8.05 -10.96
N SER A 114 13.71 -7.22 -11.17
CA SER A 114 13.76 -5.79 -10.86
C SER A 114 12.51 -5.32 -10.13
N ALA A 115 12.71 -4.43 -9.16
CA ALA A 115 11.62 -3.62 -8.63
C ALA A 115 11.18 -2.60 -9.70
N SER A 116 9.87 -2.34 -9.75
CA SER A 116 9.21 -1.43 -10.70
C SER A 116 8.60 -0.25 -9.94
N ALA A 117 8.07 0.78 -10.61
CA ALA A 117 7.43 1.91 -9.93
C ALA A 117 6.24 1.47 -9.04
N ALA A 118 6.02 2.19 -7.93
CA ALA A 118 4.83 2.00 -7.11
C ALA A 118 3.56 2.42 -7.87
N SER A 119 2.44 1.80 -7.50
CA SER A 119 1.11 2.15 -7.99
C SER A 119 0.14 2.36 -6.83
N SER A 120 -1.08 2.82 -7.13
CA SER A 120 -2.14 3.03 -6.12
C SER A 120 -1.67 3.83 -4.90
N ILE A 121 -0.88 4.88 -5.13
CA ILE A 121 -0.31 5.72 -4.08
C ILE A 121 -1.43 6.54 -3.44
N GLN A 122 -1.63 6.33 -2.15
CA GLN A 122 -2.61 7.01 -1.29
C GLN A 122 -1.87 7.78 -0.19
N GLN A 123 -2.64 8.38 0.72
CA GLN A 123 -2.11 9.11 1.88
C GLN A 123 -1.30 8.22 2.82
N THR A 124 -1.72 6.97 3.04
CA THR A 124 -1.09 6.06 4.00
C THR A 124 -0.91 4.65 3.44
N SER A 125 -0.96 4.51 2.12
CA SER A 125 -0.70 3.24 1.46
C SER A 125 -0.14 3.39 0.05
N PHE A 126 0.50 2.34 -0.46
CA PHE A 126 0.86 2.19 -1.88
C PHE A 126 1.06 0.71 -2.22
N SER A 127 1.00 0.38 -3.51
CA SER A 127 1.36 -0.95 -4.01
C SER A 127 2.81 -0.97 -4.47
N ALA A 128 3.65 -1.78 -3.82
CA ALA A 128 5.01 -2.09 -4.26
C ALA A 128 4.96 -3.14 -5.39
N ASN A 129 5.72 -2.94 -6.47
CA ASN A 129 5.67 -3.80 -7.67
C ASN A 129 7.07 -4.29 -8.08
N TRP A 130 7.17 -5.52 -8.58
CA TRP A 130 8.41 -6.10 -9.13
C TRP A 130 8.14 -7.19 -10.18
N THR A 131 9.15 -7.55 -10.97
CA THR A 131 9.05 -8.66 -11.92
C THR A 131 9.28 -10.01 -11.23
N ALA A 132 8.66 -11.08 -11.75
CA ALA A 132 8.94 -12.43 -11.27
C ALA A 132 10.43 -12.78 -11.44
N SER A 133 10.95 -13.57 -10.50
CA SER A 133 12.33 -14.07 -10.46
C SER A 133 12.28 -15.57 -10.67
N THR A 134 13.00 -16.08 -11.67
CA THR A 134 13.05 -17.51 -11.97
C THR A 134 13.59 -18.29 -10.78
N GLY A 135 12.86 -19.31 -10.34
CA GLY A 135 13.27 -20.16 -9.22
C GLY A 135 13.01 -19.56 -7.84
N ALA A 136 12.35 -18.40 -7.72
CA ALA A 136 11.87 -17.87 -6.45
C ALA A 136 10.66 -18.67 -5.94
N THR A 137 10.63 -18.95 -4.64
CA THR A 137 9.47 -19.52 -3.94
C THR A 137 8.78 -18.51 -3.03
N SER A 138 9.44 -17.39 -2.70
CA SER A 138 8.85 -16.25 -2.00
C SER A 138 9.68 -14.97 -2.21
N TYR A 139 9.17 -13.85 -1.71
CA TYR A 139 9.85 -12.56 -1.68
C TYR A 139 9.89 -11.95 -0.28
N TYR A 140 10.95 -11.19 -0.02
CA TYR A 140 11.07 -10.31 1.13
C TYR A 140 11.01 -8.84 0.69
N LEU A 141 10.21 -8.04 1.39
CA LEU A 141 10.03 -6.62 1.16
C LEU A 141 10.67 -5.81 2.30
N ASP A 142 11.50 -4.84 1.94
CA ASP A 142 11.96 -3.79 2.84
C ASP A 142 11.28 -2.46 2.46
N VAL A 143 10.76 -1.71 3.43
CA VAL A 143 10.27 -0.33 3.24
C VAL A 143 10.94 0.60 4.27
N SER A 144 11.38 1.77 3.82
CA SER A 144 12.09 2.74 4.66
C SER A 144 11.76 4.18 4.27
N THR A 145 11.89 5.12 5.19
CA THR A 145 11.95 6.56 4.90
C THR A 145 13.37 7.03 4.56
N ASN A 146 14.35 6.14 4.61
CA ASN A 146 15.77 6.40 4.36
C ASN A 146 16.27 5.57 3.16
N SER A 147 16.79 6.23 2.14
CA SER A 147 17.27 5.59 0.90
C SER A 147 18.43 4.60 1.11
N SER A 148 19.16 4.72 2.22
CA SER A 148 20.22 3.78 2.61
C SER A 148 19.72 2.54 3.37
N PHE A 149 18.43 2.51 3.76
CA PHE A 149 17.84 1.46 4.60
C PHE A 149 18.61 1.24 5.92
N SER A 150 19.07 2.33 6.55
CA SER A 150 19.63 2.31 7.92
C SER A 150 18.56 2.29 9.01
N SER A 151 17.30 2.51 8.64
CA SER A 151 16.10 2.32 9.46
C SER A 151 14.99 1.78 8.57
N PHE A 152 13.92 1.23 9.15
CA PHE A 152 12.79 0.68 8.41
C PHE A 152 11.47 1.20 8.94
N VAL A 153 10.45 1.19 8.09
CA VAL A 153 9.06 1.33 8.54
C VAL A 153 8.73 0.11 9.39
N SER A 154 8.16 0.32 10.58
CA SER A 154 7.79 -0.77 11.49
C SER A 154 6.94 -1.82 10.78
N GLY A 155 7.39 -3.09 10.82
CA GLY A 155 6.74 -4.22 10.15
C GLY A 155 7.20 -4.48 8.70
N TYR A 156 8.10 -3.66 8.16
CA TYR A 156 8.60 -3.78 6.77
C TYR A 156 10.12 -3.90 6.70
N GLU A 157 10.74 -4.56 7.67
CA GLU A 157 12.13 -5.01 7.58
C GLU A 157 12.13 -6.52 7.33
N ASN A 158 12.61 -6.95 6.16
CA ASN A 158 12.65 -8.35 5.76
C ASN A 158 11.26 -9.03 5.85
N LEU A 159 10.20 -8.32 5.45
CA LEU A 159 8.83 -8.83 5.50
C LEU A 159 8.62 -9.89 4.42
N ASN A 160 8.28 -11.13 4.81
CA ASN A 160 7.92 -12.17 3.86
C ASN A 160 6.52 -11.91 3.28
N VAL A 161 6.43 -11.66 1.98
CA VAL A 161 5.19 -11.31 1.29
C VAL A 161 4.64 -12.46 0.42
N GLY A 162 5.24 -13.64 0.50
CA GLY A 162 4.86 -14.79 -0.32
C GLY A 162 5.37 -14.70 -1.76
N ASN A 163 4.92 -15.63 -2.61
CA ASN A 163 5.24 -15.64 -4.04
C ASN A 163 4.27 -14.75 -4.83
N VAL A 164 4.44 -13.44 -4.69
CA VAL A 164 3.68 -12.41 -5.38
C VAL A 164 4.61 -11.47 -6.14
N THR A 165 4.05 -10.68 -7.06
CA THR A 165 4.78 -9.61 -7.78
C THR A 165 4.32 -8.21 -7.40
N THR A 166 3.31 -8.11 -6.53
CA THR A 166 2.76 -6.86 -5.99
C THR A 166 2.34 -7.06 -4.54
N TYR A 167 2.61 -6.07 -3.69
CA TYR A 167 2.17 -6.06 -2.29
C TYR A 167 1.66 -4.68 -1.87
N ASN A 168 0.51 -4.65 -1.19
CA ASN A 168 -0.08 -3.41 -0.65
C ASN A 168 0.56 -3.06 0.69
N VAL A 169 1.36 -2.01 0.72
CA VAL A 169 1.96 -1.43 1.92
C VAL A 169 0.95 -0.43 2.49
N ALA A 170 0.35 -0.72 3.65
CA ALA A 170 -0.79 0.06 4.16
C ALA A 170 -0.76 0.30 5.67
N SER A 171 0.40 0.17 6.33
CA SER A 171 0.52 0.32 7.78
C SER A 171 1.74 1.13 8.15
N ASN A 172 1.63 1.98 9.17
CA ASN A 172 2.72 2.82 9.67
C ASN A 172 3.30 3.79 8.63
N LEU A 173 2.49 4.21 7.66
CA LEU A 173 2.82 5.24 6.68
C LEU A 173 2.16 6.56 7.06
N THR A 174 2.87 7.63 6.74
CA THR A 174 2.43 9.02 6.91
C THR A 174 2.23 9.67 5.55
N CYS A 175 1.20 10.49 5.43
CA CYS A 175 0.94 11.28 4.22
C CYS A 175 2.07 12.26 3.92
N ASN A 176 2.15 12.67 2.64
CA ASN A 176 3.17 13.58 2.12
C ASN A 176 4.62 13.19 2.49
N THR A 177 4.92 11.90 2.62
CA THR A 177 6.23 11.41 3.06
C THR A 177 6.87 10.56 1.96
N ALA A 178 8.18 10.75 1.77
CA ALA A 178 8.97 9.96 0.84
C ALA A 178 9.30 8.59 1.45
N TYR A 179 9.10 7.53 0.67
CA TYR A 179 9.40 6.16 1.03
C TYR A 179 10.24 5.48 -0.06
N TYR A 180 11.05 4.55 0.40
CA TYR A 180 11.93 3.72 -0.41
C TYR A 180 11.58 2.26 -0.18
N TYR A 181 11.52 1.47 -1.25
CA TYR A 181 11.40 0.02 -1.11
C TYR A 181 12.36 -0.74 -2.02
N ARG A 182 12.70 -1.95 -1.60
CA ARG A 182 13.53 -2.91 -2.34
C ARG A 182 13.08 -4.33 -2.02
N ILE A 183 13.35 -5.25 -2.93
CA ILE A 183 12.88 -6.63 -2.85
C ILE A 183 14.05 -7.61 -2.87
N ARG A 184 13.91 -8.73 -2.18
CA ARG A 184 14.76 -9.92 -2.33
C ARG A 184 13.90 -11.12 -2.68
N ALA A 185 14.36 -11.95 -3.61
CA ALA A 185 13.73 -13.22 -3.91
C ALA A 185 14.39 -14.32 -3.07
N THR A 186 13.64 -15.33 -2.65
CA THR A 186 14.17 -16.45 -1.87
C THR A 186 13.68 -17.79 -2.39
N ASN A 187 14.51 -18.82 -2.22
CA ASN A 187 14.16 -20.22 -2.42
C ASN A 187 14.93 -21.10 -1.43
N THR A 188 14.85 -22.42 -1.59
CA THR A 188 15.57 -23.37 -0.72
C THR A 188 17.09 -23.24 -0.75
N CYS A 189 17.64 -22.62 -1.79
CA CYS A 189 19.09 -22.39 -1.93
C CYS A 189 19.56 -21.11 -1.25
N GLY A 190 18.66 -20.18 -0.99
CA GLY A 190 18.96 -18.95 -0.29
C GLY A 190 18.20 -17.75 -0.84
N THR A 191 18.69 -16.56 -0.49
CA THR A 191 18.07 -15.28 -0.82
C THR A 191 18.97 -14.50 -1.76
N SER A 192 18.38 -13.89 -2.78
CA SER A 192 19.09 -13.03 -3.72
C SER A 192 19.62 -11.76 -3.05
N SER A 193 20.49 -11.04 -3.76
CA SER A 193 20.75 -9.63 -3.47
C SER A 193 19.48 -8.80 -3.58
N ASN A 194 19.48 -7.62 -2.96
CA ASN A 194 18.40 -6.64 -3.12
C ASN A 194 18.30 -6.20 -4.59
N THR A 195 17.07 -5.95 -5.05
CA THR A 195 16.83 -5.17 -6.27
C THR A 195 17.36 -3.73 -6.13
N GLY A 196 17.33 -2.98 -7.23
CA GLY A 196 17.38 -1.52 -7.15
C GLY A 196 16.27 -0.95 -6.23
N THR A 197 16.53 0.22 -5.67
CA THR A 197 15.60 0.93 -4.78
C THR A 197 14.60 1.74 -5.59
N ILE A 198 13.33 1.64 -5.24
CA ILE A 198 12.25 2.48 -5.77
C ILE A 198 11.93 3.56 -4.76
N ASN A 199 11.76 4.79 -5.23
CA ASN A 199 11.33 5.94 -4.44
C ASN A 199 9.91 6.35 -4.84
N LEU A 200 9.09 6.72 -3.86
CA LEU A 200 7.77 7.30 -4.04
C LEU A 200 7.46 8.29 -2.93
N THR A 201 6.49 9.16 -3.14
CA THR A 201 5.94 10.03 -2.09
C THR A 201 4.45 9.74 -1.96
N THR A 202 3.98 9.40 -0.77
CA THR A 202 2.54 9.25 -0.48
C THR A 202 1.79 10.55 -0.75
N SER A 203 0.50 10.46 -1.07
CA SER A 203 -0.33 11.65 -1.34
C SER A 203 -0.36 12.64 -0.18
N SER A 204 -0.66 13.90 -0.46
CA SER A 204 -0.79 14.96 0.54
C SER A 204 -1.80 14.61 1.62
N CYS A 205 -1.54 15.03 2.85
CA CYS A 205 -2.46 14.87 3.96
C CYS A 205 -3.80 15.54 3.63
N PHE A 206 -4.89 14.83 3.91
CA PHE A 206 -6.22 15.45 3.81
C PHE A 206 -6.32 16.63 4.77
N THR A 207 -6.73 17.78 4.23
CA THR A 207 -7.07 18.98 4.98
C THR A 207 -8.50 19.34 4.63
N CYS A 208 -9.31 19.69 5.64
CA CYS A 208 -10.68 20.12 5.40
C CYS A 208 -10.72 21.34 4.46
N GLY A 209 -11.67 21.35 3.54
CA GLY A 209 -11.71 22.30 2.41
C GLY A 209 -11.24 21.70 1.09
N ASN A 210 -10.40 20.65 1.13
CA ASN A 210 -10.04 19.89 -0.06
C ASN A 210 -11.08 18.79 -0.34
N PRO A 211 -11.23 18.34 -1.61
CA PRO A 211 -12.05 17.19 -1.92
C PRO A 211 -11.55 15.92 -1.22
N PHE A 212 -12.49 15.13 -0.72
CA PHE A 212 -12.27 13.78 -0.20
C PHE A 212 -12.76 12.75 -1.22
N THR A 213 -11.91 11.81 -1.62
CA THR A 213 -12.31 10.68 -2.48
C THR A 213 -12.59 9.46 -1.63
N ASP A 214 -13.82 8.95 -1.70
CA ASP A 214 -14.21 7.68 -1.10
C ASP A 214 -13.57 6.52 -1.86
N THR A 215 -12.75 5.72 -1.18
CA THR A 215 -12.02 4.61 -1.80
C THR A 215 -12.92 3.41 -2.12
N ARG A 216 -14.15 3.39 -1.59
CA ARG A 216 -15.11 2.28 -1.79
C ARG A 216 -15.75 2.32 -3.18
N ASP A 217 -15.93 3.50 -3.76
CA ASP A 217 -16.60 3.71 -5.06
C ASP A 217 -15.91 4.74 -5.97
N GLY A 218 -14.85 5.41 -5.50
CA GLY A 218 -14.14 6.45 -6.23
C GLY A 218 -14.86 7.80 -6.26
N GLN A 219 -16.00 7.95 -5.57
CA GLN A 219 -16.75 9.20 -5.54
C GLN A 219 -15.96 10.27 -4.77
N SER A 220 -15.75 11.43 -5.42
CA SER A 220 -15.16 12.60 -4.77
C SER A 220 -16.24 13.53 -4.22
N TYR A 221 -16.04 13.97 -2.98
CA TYR A 221 -16.91 14.89 -2.24
C TYR A 221 -16.10 16.11 -1.81
N ASN A 222 -16.52 17.30 -2.20
CA ASN A 222 -16.01 18.54 -1.63
C ASN A 222 -16.28 18.57 -0.11
N THR A 223 -15.38 19.18 0.64
CA THR A 223 -15.50 19.31 2.10
C THR A 223 -15.39 20.78 2.51
N VAL A 224 -15.90 21.10 3.69
CA VAL A 224 -15.91 22.46 4.23
C VAL A 224 -15.75 22.45 5.73
N LEU A 225 -14.94 23.38 6.25
CA LEU A 225 -14.80 23.59 7.69
C LEU A 225 -15.90 24.56 8.15
N ILE A 226 -16.77 24.09 9.04
CA ILE A 226 -17.84 24.89 9.65
C ILE A 226 -17.62 24.90 11.15
N GLY A 227 -17.30 26.07 11.70
CA GLY A 227 -16.78 26.14 13.08
C GLY A 227 -15.53 25.28 13.21
N SER A 228 -15.57 24.28 14.08
CA SER A 228 -14.49 23.28 14.28
C SER A 228 -14.72 21.95 13.55
N GLN A 229 -15.85 21.78 12.85
CA GLN A 229 -16.26 20.51 12.26
C GLN A 229 -15.95 20.47 10.77
N CYS A 230 -15.41 19.35 10.28
CA CYS A 230 -15.20 19.14 8.86
C CYS A 230 -16.37 18.37 8.25
N TRP A 231 -17.16 19.05 7.44
CA TRP A 231 -18.36 18.51 6.80
C TRP A 231 -18.09 18.17 5.34
N MET A 232 -18.74 17.11 4.83
CA MET A 232 -18.97 17.02 3.39
C MET A 232 -19.86 18.20 2.95
N ALA A 233 -19.49 18.88 1.86
CA ALA A 233 -20.32 19.91 1.23
C ALA A 233 -21.30 19.31 0.19
N GLN A 234 -21.27 17.99 0.00
CA GLN A 234 -22.09 17.26 -0.96
C GLN A 234 -22.80 16.09 -0.29
N ASN A 235 -23.95 15.69 -0.86
CA ASN A 235 -24.79 14.65 -0.27
C ASN A 235 -24.08 13.33 -0.53
N LEU A 236 -24.05 12.45 0.47
CA LEU A 236 -23.51 11.11 0.30
C LEU A 236 -24.21 10.43 -0.89
N ASN A 237 -23.43 9.77 -1.73
CA ASN A 237 -23.88 9.09 -2.94
C ASN A 237 -23.30 7.68 -3.02
N TYR A 238 -23.24 7.00 -1.88
CA TYR A 238 -22.67 5.66 -1.74
C TYR A 238 -23.75 4.58 -1.86
N GLY A 239 -23.41 3.43 -2.47
CA GLY A 239 -24.32 2.29 -2.62
C GLY A 239 -24.87 2.09 -4.03
N THR A 240 -25.66 1.03 -4.19
CA THR A 240 -26.23 0.60 -5.47
C THR A 240 -27.51 1.35 -5.77
N TYR A 241 -27.54 2.07 -6.89
CA TYR A 241 -28.76 2.73 -7.34
C TYR A 241 -29.85 1.70 -7.65
N VAL A 242 -31.05 1.96 -7.15
CA VAL A 242 -32.27 1.26 -7.54
C VAL A 242 -33.37 2.29 -7.80
N ALA A 243 -34.28 1.98 -8.71
CA ALA A 243 -35.49 2.78 -8.86
C ALA A 243 -36.33 2.65 -7.58
N ILE A 244 -36.93 3.74 -7.13
CA ILE A 244 -37.76 3.73 -5.94
C ILE A 244 -38.90 2.72 -6.06
N HIS A 245 -39.17 1.99 -4.98
CA HIS A 245 -40.21 0.97 -4.91
C HIS A 245 -40.92 1.04 -3.55
N GLY A 246 -42.07 0.37 -3.45
CA GLY A 246 -42.76 0.21 -2.17
C GLY A 246 -42.02 -0.78 -1.26
N GLY A 247 -42.20 -0.63 0.05
CA GLY A 247 -41.49 -1.42 1.06
C GLY A 247 -40.25 -0.70 1.62
N ALA A 248 -39.57 -1.36 2.55
CA ALA A 248 -38.34 -0.83 3.15
C ALA A 248 -37.17 -0.91 2.17
N GLN A 249 -36.31 0.10 2.22
CA GLN A 249 -35.07 0.13 1.44
C GLN A 249 -34.11 -0.97 1.92
N VAL A 250 -33.50 -1.69 0.99
CA VAL A 250 -32.54 -2.74 1.34
C VAL A 250 -31.18 -2.14 1.67
N ALA A 251 -30.46 -2.76 2.60
CA ALA A 251 -29.12 -2.33 2.99
C ALA A 251 -28.18 -2.24 1.75
N GLY A 252 -27.51 -1.10 1.62
CA GLY A 252 -26.60 -0.81 0.50
C GLY A 252 -27.28 -0.25 -0.75
N GLU A 253 -28.62 -0.18 -0.78
CA GLU A 253 -29.35 0.52 -1.83
C GLU A 253 -29.33 2.04 -1.63
N LYS A 254 -29.51 2.76 -2.74
CA LYS A 254 -29.75 4.19 -2.73
C LYS A 254 -30.88 4.56 -3.69
N TYR A 255 -31.71 5.51 -3.27
CA TYR A 255 -32.68 6.15 -4.15
C TYR A 255 -32.14 7.48 -4.64
N CYS A 256 -32.32 7.74 -5.93
CA CYS A 256 -31.84 8.97 -6.55
C CYS A 256 -32.92 9.55 -7.44
N GLN A 257 -33.08 10.86 -7.35
CA GLN A 257 -34.04 11.61 -8.14
C GLN A 257 -33.40 12.87 -8.75
N ASN A 258 -34.04 13.39 -9.79
CA ASN A 258 -33.77 14.72 -10.32
C ASN A 258 -34.78 15.75 -9.79
N LEU A 259 -34.63 17.02 -10.21
CA LEU A 259 -35.49 18.13 -9.79
C LEU A 259 -36.96 17.99 -10.20
N SER A 260 -37.30 17.11 -11.14
CA SER A 260 -38.68 16.82 -11.53
C SER A 260 -39.33 15.74 -10.66
N GLY A 261 -38.63 15.22 -9.64
CA GLY A 261 -39.17 14.19 -8.75
C GLY A 261 -39.23 12.80 -9.37
N VAL A 262 -38.37 12.52 -10.37
CA VAL A 262 -38.31 11.22 -11.05
C VAL A 262 -36.98 10.52 -10.81
N ASN A 263 -37.00 9.19 -10.86
CA ASN A 263 -35.84 8.32 -10.75
C ASN A 263 -34.71 8.77 -11.70
N ASP A 264 -33.51 8.95 -11.17
CA ASP A 264 -32.33 9.35 -11.95
C ASP A 264 -31.07 8.66 -11.41
N ALA A 265 -30.53 7.73 -12.21
CA ALA A 265 -29.36 6.92 -11.86
C ALA A 265 -28.06 7.75 -11.74
N SER A 266 -28.02 8.98 -12.27
CA SER A 266 -26.87 9.87 -12.14
C SER A 266 -26.77 10.51 -10.75
N CYS A 267 -27.82 10.40 -9.93
CA CYS A 267 -27.89 10.95 -8.57
C CYS A 267 -27.45 12.43 -8.50
N PRO A 268 -28.06 13.33 -9.30
CA PRO A 268 -27.59 14.71 -9.45
C PRO A 268 -27.65 15.51 -8.14
N MET A 269 -28.48 15.07 -7.18
CA MET A 269 -28.70 15.69 -5.87
C MET A 269 -28.05 14.90 -4.73
N GLY A 270 -27.25 13.88 -5.05
CA GLY A 270 -26.86 12.81 -4.13
C GLY A 270 -28.03 11.86 -3.83
N ALA A 271 -27.79 10.92 -2.93
CA ALA A 271 -28.75 9.87 -2.61
C ALA A 271 -29.70 10.23 -1.46
N LEU A 272 -30.80 9.48 -1.43
CA LEU A 272 -31.77 9.44 -0.34
C LEU A 272 -31.73 8.04 0.29
N TYR A 273 -31.67 8.03 1.62
CA TYR A 273 -31.58 6.81 2.42
C TYR A 273 -32.65 6.82 3.50
N GLU A 274 -33.32 5.69 3.68
CA GLU A 274 -34.09 5.43 4.89
C GLU A 274 -33.15 5.38 6.10
N TRP A 275 -33.65 5.74 7.28
CA TRP A 275 -32.80 5.95 8.44
C TRP A 275 -32.05 4.67 8.84
N ALA A 276 -32.72 3.51 8.80
CA ALA A 276 -32.08 2.23 9.09
C ALA A 276 -30.96 1.89 8.08
N THR A 277 -31.18 2.16 6.79
CA THR A 277 -30.18 1.95 5.73
C THR A 277 -28.96 2.85 5.94
N MET A 278 -29.19 4.13 6.25
CA MET A 278 -28.12 5.07 6.59
C MET A 278 -27.32 4.59 7.81
N MET A 279 -27.99 4.23 8.91
CA MET A 279 -27.33 3.80 10.15
C MET A 279 -26.56 2.49 9.99
N ASN A 280 -26.91 1.66 9.00
CA ASN A 280 -26.23 0.43 8.64
C ASN A 280 -25.97 -0.49 9.86
N GLY A 281 -27.00 -0.65 10.70
CA GLY A 281 -26.96 -1.47 11.92
C GLY A 281 -26.32 -0.81 13.15
N SER A 282 -25.85 0.45 13.04
CA SER A 282 -25.29 1.19 14.17
C SER A 282 -26.38 1.61 15.17
N ALA A 283 -26.02 1.65 16.45
CA ALA A 283 -26.89 2.21 17.48
C ALA A 283 -27.07 3.73 17.30
N SER A 284 -28.22 4.24 17.74
CA SER A 284 -28.48 5.68 17.75
C SER A 284 -27.57 6.41 18.74
N CYS A 285 -27.22 7.65 18.41
CA CYS A 285 -26.44 8.51 19.28
C CYS A 285 -26.66 10.00 18.96
N ASP A 286 -26.68 10.84 20.00
CA ASP A 286 -26.79 12.31 19.89
C ASP A 286 -25.48 13.07 20.25
N GLY A 287 -24.47 12.37 20.75
CA GLY A 287 -23.38 13.03 21.48
C GLY A 287 -23.81 13.35 22.91
N THR A 288 -23.05 14.20 23.60
CA THR A 288 -23.22 14.48 25.04
C THR A 288 -23.29 15.97 25.40
N GLY A 289 -23.29 16.88 24.42
CA GLY A 289 -23.61 18.29 24.60
C GLY A 289 -22.86 19.23 23.66
N VAL A 290 -22.28 20.29 24.22
CA VAL A 290 -21.49 21.31 23.48
C VAL A 290 -20.14 20.75 23.00
N PRO A 291 -19.52 21.29 21.94
CA PRO A 291 -18.16 20.94 21.54
C PRO A 291 -17.17 20.97 22.72
N PRO A 292 -16.26 19.99 22.84
CA PRO A 292 -15.99 18.88 21.89
C PRO A 292 -16.86 17.63 22.10
N ASN A 293 -17.88 17.73 22.96
CA ASN A 293 -18.76 16.63 23.35
C ASN A 293 -20.03 16.53 22.48
N ASP A 294 -20.12 17.36 21.43
CA ASP A 294 -21.20 17.32 20.45
C ASP A 294 -21.16 16.04 19.61
N LYS A 295 -19.99 15.42 19.46
CA LYS A 295 -19.87 14.11 18.82
C LYS A 295 -20.12 12.93 19.76
N CYS A 296 -20.46 11.79 19.16
CA CYS A 296 -20.57 10.50 19.84
C CYS A 296 -19.21 10.01 20.37
N SER A 297 -19.20 9.38 21.55
CA SER A 297 -17.99 8.76 22.11
C SER A 297 -17.43 7.66 21.21
N THR A 298 -18.33 6.91 20.57
CA THR A 298 -18.05 6.05 19.42
C THR A 298 -18.82 6.60 18.22
N PRO A 299 -18.14 7.23 17.25
CA PRO A 299 -18.79 7.80 16.08
C PRO A 299 -19.66 6.78 15.33
N VAL A 300 -20.85 7.21 14.91
CA VAL A 300 -21.78 6.38 14.13
C VAL A 300 -21.33 6.38 12.67
N GLN A 301 -20.44 5.48 12.29
CA GLN A 301 -19.95 5.43 10.91
C GLN A 301 -21.11 5.26 9.90
N GLY A 302 -22.01 4.30 10.15
CA GLY A 302 -23.10 3.96 9.23
C GLY A 302 -22.63 3.77 7.78
N LEU A 303 -23.24 4.48 6.83
CA LEU A 303 -22.81 4.48 5.43
C LEU A 303 -21.63 5.42 5.11
N CYS A 304 -21.21 6.27 6.05
CA CYS A 304 -20.08 7.15 5.82
C CYS A 304 -18.75 6.36 5.63
N PRO A 305 -17.80 6.90 4.86
CA PRO A 305 -16.50 6.25 4.67
C PRO A 305 -15.72 6.17 5.99
N ALA A 306 -14.74 5.27 6.08
CA ALA A 306 -13.88 5.19 7.26
C ALA A 306 -13.19 6.54 7.57
N GLY A 307 -13.15 6.94 8.84
CA GLY A 307 -12.69 8.27 9.28
C GLY A 307 -13.73 9.38 9.14
N TRP A 308 -14.97 9.02 8.77
CA TRP A 308 -16.15 9.89 8.71
C TRP A 308 -17.35 9.17 9.33
N HIS A 309 -18.30 9.94 9.85
CA HIS A 309 -19.49 9.42 10.50
C HIS A 309 -20.74 10.22 10.14
N ILE A 310 -21.90 9.64 10.44
CA ILE A 310 -23.20 10.31 10.36
C ILE A 310 -23.31 11.26 11.55
N PRO A 311 -23.51 12.56 11.30
CA PRO A 311 -23.55 13.57 12.34
C PRO A 311 -24.64 13.25 13.35
N SER A 312 -24.27 13.35 14.62
CA SER A 312 -25.22 13.40 15.72
C SER A 312 -26.13 14.64 15.65
N HIS A 313 -27.20 14.66 16.44
CA HIS A 313 -28.08 15.83 16.49
C HIS A 313 -27.39 17.02 17.17
N TYR A 314 -26.44 16.82 18.09
CA TYR A 314 -25.60 17.91 18.61
C TYR A 314 -24.53 18.40 17.65
N GLU A 315 -23.94 17.56 16.79
CA GLU A 315 -23.07 18.08 15.74
C GLU A 315 -23.82 18.96 14.74
N TRP A 316 -25.04 18.58 14.38
CA TRP A 316 -25.95 19.44 13.64
C TRP A 316 -26.23 20.76 14.39
N THR A 317 -26.46 20.70 15.71
CA THR A 317 -26.64 21.89 16.54
C THR A 317 -25.44 22.83 16.48
N THR A 318 -24.22 22.29 16.52
CA THR A 318 -22.99 23.07 16.32
C THR A 318 -22.96 23.74 14.95
N LEU A 319 -23.28 23.01 13.87
CA LEU A 319 -23.37 23.58 12.53
C LEU A 319 -24.39 24.71 12.46
N GLU A 320 -25.59 24.49 12.99
CA GLU A 320 -26.69 25.46 12.96
C GLU A 320 -26.31 26.76 13.69
N LYS A 321 -25.64 26.65 14.85
CA LYS A 321 -25.07 27.80 15.56
C LYS A 321 -24.03 28.59 14.76
N ASN A 322 -23.30 27.93 13.86
CA ASN A 322 -22.32 28.57 12.99
C ASN A 322 -22.91 29.03 11.65
N ALA A 323 -24.15 28.67 11.33
CA ALA A 323 -24.76 28.91 10.04
C ALA A 323 -25.38 30.31 9.89
N GLY A 324 -25.57 31.07 10.95
CA GLY A 324 -26.33 32.32 10.87
C GLY A 324 -26.11 33.26 12.02
N SER A 325 -27.05 34.17 12.18
CA SER A 325 -26.93 35.31 13.09
C SER A 325 -27.61 35.07 14.44
N ASN A 326 -28.30 33.94 14.64
CA ASN A 326 -29.03 33.64 15.86
C ASN A 326 -28.62 32.28 16.49
N PRO A 327 -27.36 32.11 16.92
CA PRO A 327 -26.91 30.88 17.57
C PRO A 327 -27.67 30.54 18.86
N GLY A 328 -28.32 31.52 19.49
CA GLY A 328 -29.15 31.31 20.69
C GLY A 328 -30.42 30.50 20.44
N ALA A 329 -30.90 30.41 19.20
CA ALA A 329 -32.11 29.66 18.85
C ALA A 329 -31.93 28.13 18.84
N PHE A 330 -30.69 27.65 18.94
CA PHE A 330 -30.34 26.24 18.79
C PHE A 330 -29.80 25.69 20.11
N PRO A 331 -30.65 25.30 21.07
CA PRO A 331 -30.17 24.64 22.28
C PRO A 331 -29.60 23.24 21.97
N TYR A 332 -28.65 22.81 22.80
CA TYR A 332 -28.20 21.41 22.84
C TYR A 332 -29.17 20.64 23.74
N ASP A 333 -30.30 20.22 23.19
CA ASP A 333 -31.27 19.35 23.85
C ASP A 333 -31.99 18.44 22.83
N GLU A 334 -32.70 17.45 23.35
CA GLU A 334 -33.40 16.41 22.60
C GLU A 334 -34.92 16.67 22.48
N THR A 335 -35.37 17.89 22.76
CA THR A 335 -36.81 18.23 22.90
C THR A 335 -37.26 19.39 22.02
N THR A 336 -36.33 20.24 21.58
CA THR A 336 -36.61 21.44 20.82
C THR A 336 -36.84 21.10 19.35
N SER A 337 -38.12 21.11 18.96
CA SER A 337 -38.59 20.96 17.58
C SER A 337 -39.27 22.24 17.08
N GLY A 338 -39.33 22.42 15.75
CA GLY A 338 -40.01 23.54 15.11
C GLY A 338 -39.09 24.38 14.22
N TRP A 339 -39.59 25.56 13.84
CA TRP A 339 -38.86 26.54 13.05
C TRP A 339 -37.90 27.33 13.94
N LEU A 340 -36.60 27.19 13.70
CA LEU A 340 -35.53 27.81 14.50
C LEU A 340 -34.64 28.72 13.67
N GLY A 341 -34.11 29.73 14.34
CA GLY A 341 -33.20 30.71 13.75
C GLY A 341 -33.91 31.86 13.04
N THR A 342 -33.16 32.56 12.19
CA THR A 342 -33.63 33.67 11.36
C THR A 342 -33.18 33.54 9.91
N ASN A 343 -31.91 33.16 9.68
CA ASN A 343 -31.30 33.08 8.35
C ASN A 343 -30.42 31.84 8.10
N GLU A 344 -30.26 30.98 9.12
CA GLU A 344 -29.41 29.79 9.09
C GLU A 344 -29.80 28.85 7.94
N GLY A 345 -31.11 28.63 7.75
CA GLY A 345 -31.63 27.80 6.67
C GLY A 345 -31.38 28.39 5.28
N GLY A 346 -31.27 29.71 5.15
CA GLY A 346 -30.85 30.39 3.91
C GLY A 346 -29.34 30.24 3.65
N ASN A 347 -28.55 30.42 4.71
CA ASN A 347 -27.10 30.43 4.65
C ASN A 347 -26.47 29.07 4.36
N ILE A 348 -27.18 27.96 4.60
CA ILE A 348 -26.70 26.61 4.24
C ILE A 348 -27.04 26.21 2.80
N LYS A 349 -28.03 26.85 2.15
CA LYS A 349 -28.48 26.49 0.79
C LYS A 349 -27.48 26.92 -0.27
N VAL A 350 -27.39 26.16 -1.36
CA VAL A 350 -26.75 26.67 -2.59
C VAL A 350 -27.39 28.00 -3.02
N THR A 351 -26.56 28.87 -3.60
CA THR A 351 -27.02 30.20 -4.04
C THR A 351 -28.03 30.07 -5.20
N PRO A 352 -28.84 31.12 -5.47
CA PRO A 352 -29.71 31.17 -6.65
C PRO A 352 -28.96 30.98 -7.98
N VAL A 353 -27.66 31.28 -8.01
CA VAL A 353 -26.77 31.00 -9.15
C VAL A 353 -26.06 29.67 -8.89
N CYS A 354 -26.79 28.56 -9.03
CA CYS A 354 -26.32 27.22 -8.68
C CYS A 354 -25.39 26.58 -9.74
N GLY A 355 -25.20 27.21 -10.91
CA GLY A 355 -24.33 26.68 -11.96
C GLY A 355 -24.79 25.32 -12.48
N THR A 356 -23.93 24.31 -12.38
CA THR A 356 -24.24 22.92 -12.74
C THR A 356 -24.94 22.15 -11.62
N LEU A 357 -25.06 22.73 -10.42
CA LEU A 357 -25.76 22.09 -9.31
C LEU A 357 -27.28 22.19 -9.49
N PRO A 358 -28.05 21.27 -8.90
CA PRO A 358 -29.51 21.37 -8.83
C PRO A 358 -29.96 22.62 -8.04
N CYS A 359 -30.58 23.57 -8.74
CA CYS A 359 -31.13 24.79 -8.14
C CYS A 359 -32.40 24.51 -7.32
N TRP A 360 -32.56 25.26 -6.22
CA TRP A 360 -33.86 25.44 -5.57
C TRP A 360 -34.84 26.14 -6.53
N ASN A 361 -36.10 25.73 -6.50
CA ASN A 361 -37.16 26.44 -7.20
C ASN A 361 -37.26 27.88 -6.69
N SER A 362 -37.66 28.81 -7.56
CA SER A 362 -37.91 30.21 -7.16
C SER A 362 -38.88 30.25 -5.96
N PRO A 363 -38.61 31.09 -4.93
CA PRO A 363 -37.65 32.19 -4.92
C PRO A 363 -36.23 31.89 -4.39
N ASN A 364 -35.97 30.69 -3.84
CA ASN A 364 -34.76 30.39 -3.04
C ASN A 364 -34.44 31.49 -1.99
N THR A 365 -35.44 31.88 -1.19
CA THR A 365 -35.36 32.97 -0.21
C THR A 365 -34.12 32.81 0.67
N GLY A 366 -33.27 33.85 0.69
CA GLY A 366 -32.08 33.91 1.53
C GLY A 366 -30.98 32.89 1.21
N GLY A 367 -31.06 32.17 0.08
CA GLY A 367 -30.03 31.23 -0.35
C GLY A 367 -28.68 31.92 -0.58
N ALA A 368 -27.74 31.74 0.35
CA ALA A 368 -26.48 32.50 0.34
C ALA A 368 -25.22 31.63 0.41
N ASN A 369 -25.34 30.37 0.86
CA ASN A 369 -24.23 29.44 1.05
C ASN A 369 -23.02 30.01 1.81
N THR A 370 -23.25 30.88 2.80
CA THR A 370 -22.17 31.66 3.45
C THR A 370 -21.18 30.78 4.21
N ILE A 371 -21.59 29.58 4.60
CA ILE A 371 -20.72 28.61 5.29
C ILE A 371 -20.28 27.44 4.39
N GLY A 372 -20.58 27.49 3.09
CA GLY A 372 -20.15 26.48 2.10
C GLY A 372 -20.82 25.11 2.19
N PHE A 373 -21.80 24.90 3.07
CA PHE A 373 -22.51 23.63 3.25
C PHE A 373 -23.24 23.13 1.99
N SER A 374 -23.66 24.05 1.12
CA SER A 374 -24.20 23.78 -0.21
C SER A 374 -25.40 22.82 -0.23
N ALA A 375 -26.36 23.01 0.68
CA ALA A 375 -27.60 22.22 0.73
C ALA A 375 -28.37 22.31 -0.59
N LEU A 376 -28.73 21.14 -1.11
CA LEU A 376 -29.52 20.96 -2.32
C LEU A 376 -30.99 20.71 -1.98
N PRO A 377 -31.93 20.99 -2.89
CA PRO A 377 -33.35 20.74 -2.67
C PRO A 377 -33.71 19.26 -2.93
N ASN A 378 -33.08 18.35 -2.17
CA ASN A 378 -33.15 16.90 -2.37
C ASN A 378 -34.53 16.27 -2.18
N GLY A 379 -35.49 17.01 -1.66
CA GLY A 379 -36.80 16.51 -1.29
C GLY A 379 -36.68 15.32 -0.33
N GLN A 380 -37.57 14.36 -0.52
CA GLN A 380 -37.58 13.11 0.23
C GLN A 380 -38.09 11.97 -0.66
N SER A 381 -37.86 10.74 -0.22
CA SER A 381 -38.62 9.58 -0.70
C SER A 381 -39.58 9.10 0.37
N TRP A 382 -40.69 8.52 -0.06
CA TRP A 382 -41.68 7.89 0.79
C TRP A 382 -42.33 6.71 0.07
N THR A 383 -42.15 5.50 0.61
CA THR A 383 -42.85 4.26 0.22
C THR A 383 -43.21 4.17 -1.27
N GLY A 384 -42.20 4.13 -2.14
CA GLY A 384 -42.41 4.00 -3.60
C GLY A 384 -42.60 5.29 -4.38
N ALA A 385 -42.57 6.46 -3.76
CA ALA A 385 -42.69 7.74 -4.42
C ALA A 385 -41.67 8.78 -3.92
N PHE A 386 -41.35 9.74 -4.76
CA PHE A 386 -40.61 10.93 -4.35
C PHE A 386 -41.56 12.09 -4.07
N ALA A 387 -41.12 13.00 -3.21
CA ALA A 387 -41.81 14.24 -2.93
C ALA A 387 -40.81 15.40 -2.82
N ASP A 388 -41.32 16.60 -3.07
CA ASP A 388 -40.69 17.87 -2.67
C ASP A 388 -39.34 18.23 -3.31
N ALA A 389 -38.93 17.51 -4.37
CA ALA A 389 -37.76 17.87 -5.16
C ALA A 389 -37.84 19.32 -5.65
N GLY A 390 -36.73 20.06 -5.53
CA GLY A 390 -36.67 21.48 -5.87
C GLY A 390 -37.22 22.43 -4.79
N ASN A 391 -38.04 21.96 -3.84
CA ASN A 391 -38.70 22.81 -2.85
C ASN A 391 -38.14 22.64 -1.44
N TRP A 392 -37.75 21.43 -1.06
CA TRP A 392 -37.25 21.11 0.28
C TRP A 392 -35.90 20.39 0.22
N GLY A 393 -35.06 20.63 1.21
CA GLY A 393 -33.84 19.87 1.47
C GLY A 393 -33.97 19.26 2.85
N ARG A 394 -33.81 17.94 2.94
CA ARG A 394 -33.99 17.16 4.17
C ARG A 394 -32.74 16.35 4.46
N PHE A 395 -32.28 16.40 5.71
CA PHE A 395 -31.06 15.75 6.16
C PHE A 395 -31.27 14.95 7.43
N TRP A 396 -30.73 13.73 7.46
CA TRP A 396 -30.77 12.89 8.65
C TRP A 396 -29.72 13.26 9.69
N THR A 397 -30.03 12.96 10.95
CA THR A 397 -29.07 12.83 12.04
C THR A 397 -28.98 11.37 12.48
N SER A 398 -27.94 10.99 13.24
CA SER A 398 -27.82 9.64 13.83
C SER A 398 -28.66 9.45 15.10
N PHE A 399 -29.47 10.44 15.48
CA PHE A 399 -30.25 10.41 16.70
C PHE A 399 -31.73 10.02 16.49
N GLU A 400 -32.18 9.04 17.27
CA GLU A 400 -33.53 8.51 17.30
C GLU A 400 -34.43 9.50 18.06
N PHE A 401 -35.58 9.85 17.47
CA PHE A 401 -36.57 10.71 18.12
C PHE A 401 -37.53 9.86 18.96
N ASP A 402 -38.01 8.76 18.37
CA ASP A 402 -38.82 7.74 19.03
C ASP A 402 -38.73 6.40 18.27
N ALA A 403 -39.54 5.41 18.64
CA ALA A 403 -39.55 4.10 18.00
C ALA A 403 -39.75 4.14 16.47
N THR A 404 -40.53 5.10 15.97
CA THR A 404 -40.91 5.25 14.56
C THR A 404 -40.20 6.40 13.83
N ASN A 405 -39.66 7.37 14.58
CA ASN A 405 -39.12 8.60 14.04
C ASN A 405 -37.64 8.80 14.40
N ALA A 406 -36.90 9.49 13.53
CA ALA A 406 -35.55 9.95 13.78
C ALA A 406 -35.45 11.46 13.59
N TRP A 407 -34.49 12.08 14.28
CA TRP A 407 -34.27 13.52 14.14
C TRP A 407 -33.76 13.85 12.75
N SER A 408 -34.36 14.87 12.14
CA SER A 408 -33.94 15.44 10.87
C SER A 408 -33.82 16.97 10.94
N ARG A 409 -33.21 17.53 9.89
CA ARG A 409 -33.17 18.97 9.61
C ARG A 409 -33.76 19.25 8.24
N MET A 410 -34.58 20.30 8.14
CA MET A 410 -35.13 20.75 6.86
C MET A 410 -34.95 22.24 6.63
N THR A 411 -34.82 22.62 5.36
CA THR A 411 -35.01 23.99 4.88
C THR A 411 -35.70 23.96 3.52
N GLY A 412 -36.29 25.09 3.12
CA GLY A 412 -37.18 25.19 1.98
C GLY A 412 -36.84 26.37 1.07
N ASN A 413 -37.38 26.36 -0.14
CA ASN A 413 -37.13 27.40 -1.13
C ASN A 413 -37.75 28.76 -0.76
N THR A 414 -38.80 28.80 0.06
CA THR A 414 -39.48 30.04 0.49
C THR A 414 -39.07 30.53 1.88
N ILE A 415 -38.27 29.75 2.61
CA ILE A 415 -37.92 30.01 4.01
C ILE A 415 -36.41 30.21 4.21
N THR A 416 -36.07 30.88 5.32
CA THR A 416 -34.68 31.21 5.70
C THR A 416 -34.25 30.55 7.01
N VAL A 417 -35.15 29.83 7.67
CA VAL A 417 -34.97 29.17 8.98
C VAL A 417 -34.78 27.67 8.81
N ILE A 418 -34.34 26.99 9.86
CA ILE A 418 -34.19 25.54 9.89
C ILE A 418 -35.36 24.93 10.64
N TYR A 419 -35.97 23.88 10.08
CA TYR A 419 -36.95 23.06 10.78
C TYR A 419 -36.25 21.89 11.46
N ARG A 420 -36.44 21.74 12.77
CA ARG A 420 -36.07 20.54 13.52
C ARG A 420 -37.31 19.71 13.79
N THR A 421 -37.29 18.43 13.45
CA THR A 421 -38.42 17.52 13.72
C THR A 421 -37.96 16.07 13.79
N GLY A 422 -38.81 15.23 14.39
CA GLY A 422 -38.78 13.80 14.13
C GLY A 422 -39.51 13.49 12.83
N ASP A 423 -38.89 12.74 11.93
CA ASP A 423 -39.53 12.21 10.72
C ASP A 423 -39.52 10.69 10.73
N ASN A 424 -40.50 10.12 10.05
CA ASN A 424 -40.64 8.68 9.93
C ASN A 424 -39.37 8.06 9.34
N LYS A 425 -38.84 7.02 10.01
CA LYS A 425 -37.61 6.33 9.60
C LYS A 425 -37.69 5.70 8.20
N LEU A 426 -38.90 5.51 7.65
CA LEU A 426 -39.16 5.03 6.29
C LEU A 426 -39.14 6.14 5.23
N TYR A 427 -38.84 7.39 5.61
CA TYR A 427 -38.55 8.43 4.64
C TYR A 427 -37.10 8.31 4.18
N GLY A 428 -36.86 8.52 2.89
CA GLY A 428 -35.50 8.74 2.42
C GLY A 428 -35.14 10.21 2.55
N ALA A 429 -34.06 10.48 3.25
CA ALA A 429 -33.46 11.81 3.31
C ALA A 429 -31.98 11.75 2.93
N SER A 430 -31.40 12.91 2.64
CA SER A 430 -29.99 12.99 2.32
C SER A 430 -29.12 12.92 3.56
N VAL A 431 -27.87 12.52 3.35
CA VAL A 431 -26.88 12.34 4.41
C VAL A 431 -25.66 13.20 4.08
N ARG A 432 -25.12 13.83 5.12
CA ARG A 432 -23.90 14.62 5.10
C ARG A 432 -22.98 14.02 6.15
N CYS A 433 -21.79 13.59 5.78
CA CYS A 433 -20.84 13.01 6.74
C CYS A 433 -19.95 14.08 7.37
N VAL A 434 -19.52 13.83 8.60
CA VAL A 434 -18.57 14.66 9.37
C VAL A 434 -17.32 13.84 9.65
N LYS A 435 -16.14 14.47 9.64
CA LYS A 435 -14.86 13.79 9.90
C LYS A 435 -14.65 13.57 11.41
N ASP A 436 -14.08 12.42 11.78
CA ASP A 436 -13.84 11.98 13.18
C ASP A 436 -12.89 12.85 14.02
#